data_AF-A0A955W7M9-F1
#
_entry.id   AF-A0A955W7M9-F1
#
_cell.length_a   1.000
_cell.length_b   1.000
_cell.length_c   1.000
_cell.angle_alpha   90.00
_cell.angle_beta   90.00
_cell.angle_gamma   90.00
#
_symmetry.space_group_name_H-M   'P 1'
#
loop_
_entity.id
_entity.type
_entity.pdbx_description
1 polymer ?
#
loop_
_entity_poly.entity_id
_entity_poly.type
_entity_poly.pdbx_seq_one_letter_code
_entity_poly.pdbx_strand_id
1 'polypeptide(L)'
;MGRKPTKPSSPFDVLKDVTLAPPKAASKSAGNASPAKSGARGGSGAASTVRAVGRDGAKSAESAKSADAAPVRDYAERIAMRNAYAGVRRLGGDDGPKVVQPPPKSAEEVAAQAQRDAEARARLDAFVGQAQRFVVERDGDLVRGRRDDLSPAQASQLFARAAAPEQKLDLHGLRAEDAARQVVTFTRSAQRAGKRVVIIVHGRGQHSAGGVGVLAEVVLETLSRGGAAPVVRAFASAPQRQGGAGALLVFLSER
;
A
#
# COMPACT_ATOMS: atom_id res chain seq x y z
N MET A 1 -40.40 4.95 -47.52
CA MET A 1 -40.03 3.87 -46.58
C MET A 1 -38.68 4.19 -45.91
N GLY A 2 -38.67 4.67 -44.67
CA GLY A 2 -37.44 4.92 -43.91
C GLY A 2 -37.05 3.70 -43.09
N ARG A 3 -35.87 3.12 -43.35
CA ARG A 3 -35.33 1.98 -42.58
C ARG A 3 -34.81 2.50 -41.23
N LYS A 4 -35.28 1.90 -40.12
CA LYS A 4 -34.80 2.21 -38.75
C LYS A 4 -33.37 1.69 -38.57
N PRO A 5 -32.46 2.42 -37.91
CA PRO A 5 -31.14 1.92 -37.55
C PRO A 5 -31.23 0.94 -36.36
N THR A 6 -30.67 -0.25 -36.53
CA THR A 6 -30.55 -1.29 -35.50
C THR A 6 -29.40 -0.96 -34.53
N LYS A 7 -29.63 -1.12 -33.23
CA LYS A 7 -28.59 -0.97 -32.19
C LYS A 7 -27.49 -2.05 -32.36
N PRO A 8 -26.21 -1.71 -32.18
CA PRO A 8 -25.13 -2.69 -32.19
C PRO A 8 -25.24 -3.62 -30.96
N SER A 9 -25.07 -4.93 -31.22
CA SER A 9 -25.28 -6.02 -30.26
C SER A 9 -24.06 -6.29 -29.35
N SER A 10 -23.02 -5.46 -29.39
CA SER A 10 -21.84 -5.62 -28.53
C SER A 10 -21.14 -4.28 -28.28
N PRO A 11 -20.76 -3.97 -27.03
CA PRO A 11 -20.08 -2.72 -26.66
C PRO A 11 -18.65 -2.60 -27.19
N PHE A 12 -18.10 -3.63 -27.84
CA PHE A 12 -16.72 -3.66 -28.35
C PHE A 12 -16.60 -3.58 -29.88
N ASP A 13 -17.70 -3.49 -30.63
CA ASP A 13 -17.66 -3.34 -32.09
C ASP A 13 -17.13 -1.97 -32.56
N VAL A 14 -16.89 -1.04 -31.63
CA VAL A 14 -16.35 0.30 -31.90
C VAL A 14 -14.81 0.31 -32.07
N LEU A 15 -14.11 -0.80 -31.82
CA LEU A 15 -12.63 -0.84 -31.82
C LEU A 15 -11.96 -1.58 -32.99
N LYS A 16 -12.72 -1.99 -34.02
CA LYS A 16 -12.13 -2.77 -35.14
C LYS A 16 -11.31 -1.94 -36.15
N ASP A 17 -11.41 -0.61 -36.12
CA ASP A 17 -10.76 0.27 -37.11
C ASP A 17 -9.57 1.08 -36.56
N VAL A 18 -9.08 0.77 -35.35
CA VAL A 18 -7.89 1.45 -34.81
C VAL A 18 -6.62 0.78 -35.33
N THR A 19 -6.11 1.30 -36.44
CA THR A 19 -4.77 0.97 -36.94
C THR A 19 -3.71 1.72 -36.12
N LEU A 20 -2.89 0.97 -35.38
CA LEU A 20 -1.75 1.48 -34.61
C LEU A 20 -0.60 1.83 -35.56
N ALA A 21 -0.23 3.12 -35.61
CA ALA A 21 0.95 3.59 -36.32
C ALA A 21 2.25 3.07 -35.66
N PRO A 22 3.31 2.76 -36.44
CA PRO A 22 4.57 2.26 -35.89
C PRO A 22 5.33 3.35 -35.10
N PRO A 23 6.17 2.96 -34.12
CA PRO A 23 6.86 3.89 -33.23
C PRO A 23 7.89 4.74 -33.98
N LYS A 24 7.81 6.06 -33.78
CA LYS A 24 8.74 7.06 -34.32
C LYS A 24 10.08 6.99 -33.57
N ALA A 25 11.17 6.87 -34.33
CA ALA A 25 12.54 6.86 -33.83
C ALA A 25 12.88 8.12 -33.01
N ALA A 26 13.62 7.92 -31.91
CA ALA A 26 14.11 8.96 -31.03
C ALA A 26 15.11 9.88 -31.75
N SER A 27 14.76 11.17 -31.89
CA SER A 27 15.68 12.23 -32.30
C SER A 27 16.20 12.97 -31.07
N LYS A 28 17.52 12.90 -30.87
CA LYS A 28 18.31 13.60 -29.85
C LYS A 28 18.20 15.13 -30.04
N SER A 29 17.99 15.87 -28.96
CA SER A 29 18.25 17.31 -28.87
C SER A 29 19.36 17.56 -27.85
N ALA A 30 20.52 18.04 -28.32
CA ALA A 30 21.47 18.78 -27.51
C ALA A 30 22.34 19.63 -28.43
N GLY A 31 22.32 20.94 -28.20
CA GLY A 31 23.28 21.87 -28.77
C GLY A 31 23.32 23.14 -27.92
N ASN A 32 24.41 23.34 -27.18
CA ASN A 32 25.27 24.50 -27.47
C ASN A 32 26.72 24.34 -26.94
N ALA A 33 27.65 24.52 -27.89
CA ALA A 33 29.01 25.10 -27.89
C ALA A 33 30.04 24.92 -26.73
N SER A 34 31.10 24.13 -27.04
CA SER A 34 32.56 24.42 -27.15
C SER A 34 33.39 25.12 -26.04
N PRO A 35 34.76 25.03 -26.05
CA PRO A 35 35.67 24.13 -26.80
C PRO A 35 36.87 23.54 -25.99
N ALA A 36 37.58 22.54 -26.55
CA ALA A 36 39.04 22.58 -26.87
C ALA A 36 39.82 21.24 -26.72
N LYS A 37 40.58 20.96 -27.79
CA LYS A 37 41.90 20.28 -27.91
C LYS A 37 42.03 18.73 -27.96
N SER A 38 42.37 18.32 -29.19
CA SER A 38 43.53 17.50 -29.62
C SER A 38 43.60 16.00 -29.31
N GLY A 39 43.81 15.19 -30.37
CA GLY A 39 44.68 14.00 -30.29
C GLY A 39 44.28 12.74 -31.06
N ALA A 40 44.57 12.72 -32.36
CA ALA A 40 45.16 11.62 -33.15
C ALA A 40 44.62 10.16 -33.15
N ARG A 41 44.37 9.69 -34.40
CA ARG A 41 44.71 8.37 -35.03
C ARG A 41 44.09 7.11 -34.42
N GLY A 42 43.24 6.36 -35.14
CA GLY A 42 43.51 5.54 -36.34
C GLY A 42 43.03 4.11 -35.99
N GLY A 43 42.58 3.20 -36.85
CA GLY A 43 42.33 3.10 -38.28
C GLY A 43 42.01 1.63 -38.57
N SER A 44 41.12 1.38 -39.55
CA SER A 44 40.84 0.08 -40.23
C SER A 44 40.28 -1.06 -39.37
N GLY A 45 39.40 -1.94 -39.85
CA GLY A 45 38.96 -2.23 -41.21
C GLY A 45 38.55 -3.71 -41.26
N ALA A 46 37.94 -4.08 -42.39
CA ALA A 46 37.61 -5.44 -42.85
C ALA A 46 36.27 -6.05 -42.42
N ALA A 47 35.35 -5.93 -43.37
CA ALA A 47 34.17 -6.75 -43.58
C ALA A 47 34.52 -8.11 -44.19
N SER A 48 33.64 -9.10 -44.01
CA SER A 48 33.25 -10.05 -45.06
C SER A 48 32.06 -10.94 -44.63
N THR A 49 30.89 -10.63 -45.19
CA THR A 49 30.04 -11.49 -46.06
C THR A 49 30.49 -12.97 -46.16
N VAL A 50 29.66 -14.03 -46.18
CA VAL A 50 28.47 -14.30 -47.01
C VAL A 50 27.72 -15.56 -46.50
N ARG A 51 26.38 -15.60 -46.70
CA ARG A 51 25.49 -16.72 -47.12
C ARG A 51 25.54 -18.08 -46.39
N ALA A 52 24.52 -18.94 -46.38
CA ALA A 52 23.06 -18.91 -46.51
C ALA A 52 22.60 -20.39 -46.56
N VAL A 53 21.33 -20.61 -46.22
CA VAL A 53 20.42 -21.70 -46.68
C VAL A 53 20.32 -22.98 -45.84
N GLY A 54 19.10 -23.15 -45.30
CA GLY A 54 18.30 -24.38 -45.34
C GLY A 54 18.55 -25.43 -44.25
N ARG A 55 17.58 -26.24 -43.84
CA ARG A 55 16.11 -26.22 -43.83
C ARG A 55 15.73 -27.45 -43.00
N ASP A 56 14.56 -27.39 -42.40
CA ASP A 56 13.70 -28.52 -42.02
C ASP A 56 14.11 -29.43 -40.85
N GLY A 57 13.20 -29.53 -39.88
CA GLY A 57 12.60 -30.84 -39.67
C GLY A 57 12.73 -31.48 -38.29
N ALA A 58 11.93 -30.97 -37.36
CA ALA A 58 10.98 -31.76 -36.57
C ALA A 58 11.46 -32.66 -35.40
N LYS A 59 10.71 -32.47 -34.29
CA LYS A 59 10.32 -33.43 -33.24
C LYS A 59 11.43 -33.82 -32.24
N SER A 60 11.20 -33.88 -30.95
CA SER A 60 9.98 -33.79 -30.12
C SER A 60 10.42 -33.79 -28.64
N ALA A 61 9.53 -33.29 -27.76
CA ALA A 61 9.21 -33.78 -26.40
C ALA A 61 10.32 -34.55 -25.64
N GLU A 62 10.69 -34.30 -24.40
CA GLU A 62 9.93 -33.85 -23.24
C GLU A 62 10.81 -34.20 -22.04
N SER A 63 10.96 -33.30 -21.07
CA SER A 63 11.15 -33.69 -19.66
C SER A 63 11.22 -32.45 -18.80
N ALA A 64 10.14 -32.21 -18.07
CA ALA A 64 10.12 -31.33 -16.92
C ALA A 64 10.90 -31.94 -15.74
N LYS A 65 11.56 -31.06 -14.97
CA LYS A 65 11.83 -31.07 -13.51
C LYS A 65 13.31 -30.82 -13.17
N SER A 66 13.59 -29.63 -12.64
CA SER A 66 14.24 -29.50 -11.32
C SER A 66 14.23 -28.03 -10.88
N ALA A 67 13.70 -27.81 -9.67
CA ALA A 67 13.73 -26.55 -8.94
C ALA A 67 15.15 -26.19 -8.45
N ASP A 68 15.34 -24.92 -8.12
CA ASP A 68 16.43 -24.32 -7.34
C ASP A 68 17.86 -24.41 -7.90
N ALA A 69 18.11 -23.68 -9.00
CA ALA A 69 19.45 -23.22 -9.32
C ALA A 69 19.68 -21.85 -8.65
N ALA A 70 20.43 -21.83 -7.54
CA ALA A 70 21.11 -20.60 -7.12
C ALA A 70 21.82 -20.01 -8.35
N PRO A 71 21.85 -18.67 -8.55
CA PRO A 71 22.50 -18.10 -9.72
C PRO A 71 23.93 -18.63 -9.73
N VAL A 72 24.24 -19.42 -10.76
CA VAL A 72 25.55 -20.05 -10.91
C VAL A 72 26.52 -18.88 -11.07
N ARG A 73 27.12 -18.43 -9.95
CA ARG A 73 28.04 -17.31 -9.96
C ARG A 73 29.09 -17.61 -11.01
N ASP A 74 29.28 -16.65 -11.92
CA ASP A 74 30.19 -16.79 -13.04
C ASP A 74 31.55 -17.27 -12.51
N TYR A 75 32.17 -18.21 -13.21
CA TYR A 75 33.44 -18.81 -12.79
C TYR A 75 34.49 -17.71 -12.53
N ALA A 76 34.47 -16.64 -13.34
CA ALA A 76 35.30 -15.47 -13.16
C ALA A 76 35.04 -14.75 -11.84
N GLU A 77 33.78 -14.56 -11.45
CA GLU A 77 33.38 -13.93 -10.19
C GLU A 77 33.85 -14.75 -8.98
N ARG A 78 33.73 -16.08 -9.06
CA ARG A 78 34.24 -16.99 -8.01
C ARG A 78 35.75 -16.90 -7.83
N ILE A 79 36.50 -16.81 -8.93
CA ILE A 79 37.97 -16.69 -8.88
C ILE A 79 38.38 -15.30 -8.40
N ALA A 80 37.71 -14.24 -8.86
CA ALA A 80 37.95 -12.87 -8.41
C ALA A 80 37.71 -12.74 -6.90
N MET A 81 36.61 -13.30 -6.39
CA MET A 81 36.29 -13.31 -4.98
C MET A 81 37.34 -14.11 -4.17
N ARG A 82 37.75 -15.29 -4.65
CA ARG A 82 38.81 -16.09 -4.01
C ARG A 82 40.13 -15.32 -3.91
N ASN A 83 40.51 -14.64 -4.98
CA ASN A 83 41.77 -13.89 -5.03
C ASN A 83 41.70 -12.62 -4.17
N ALA A 84 40.56 -11.94 -4.11
CA ALA A 84 40.36 -10.75 -3.28
C ALA A 84 40.48 -11.06 -1.77
N TYR A 85 40.09 -12.26 -1.34
CA TYR A 85 40.22 -12.71 0.05
C TYR A 85 41.47 -13.56 0.31
N ALA A 86 42.37 -13.72 -0.67
CA ALA A 86 43.61 -14.46 -0.51
C ALA A 86 44.56 -13.68 0.43
N GLY A 87 44.69 -14.16 1.67
CA GLY A 87 45.56 -13.55 2.69
C GLY A 87 44.83 -13.10 3.96
N VAL A 88 43.51 -13.25 4.05
CA VAL A 88 42.77 -12.96 5.28
C VAL A 88 43.04 -14.04 6.32
N ARG A 89 43.77 -13.68 7.38
CA ARG A 89 43.96 -14.51 8.57
C ARG A 89 42.76 -14.33 9.49
N ARG A 90 42.14 -15.44 9.93
CA ARG A 90 41.06 -15.38 10.92
C ARG A 90 41.57 -14.66 12.17
N LEU A 91 40.84 -13.64 12.60
CA LEU A 91 41.11 -12.95 13.86
C LEU A 91 40.33 -13.69 14.95
N GLY A 92 41.04 -14.21 15.96
CA GLY A 92 40.51 -15.16 16.93
C GLY A 92 41.01 -16.58 16.60
N GLY A 93 41.75 -17.19 17.53
CA GLY A 93 42.10 -18.60 17.47
C GLY A 93 40.86 -19.49 17.52
N ASP A 94 41.03 -20.79 17.77
CA ASP A 94 39.93 -21.76 17.87
C ASP A 94 38.85 -21.41 18.92
N ASP A 95 39.07 -20.34 19.70
CA ASP A 95 38.18 -19.73 20.70
C ASP A 95 37.33 -18.53 20.17
N GLY A 96 37.26 -18.30 18.86
CA GLY A 96 36.29 -17.36 18.30
C GLY A 96 34.85 -17.78 18.67
N PRO A 97 33.87 -16.85 18.77
CA PRO A 97 32.49 -17.23 19.06
C PRO A 97 32.02 -18.19 17.98
N LYS A 98 31.91 -19.47 18.35
CA LYS A 98 31.33 -20.49 17.47
C LYS A 98 29.93 -19.99 17.15
N VAL A 99 29.70 -19.69 15.87
CA VAL A 99 28.35 -19.51 15.36
C VAL A 99 27.67 -20.86 15.57
N VAL A 100 26.99 -21.00 16.70
CA VAL A 100 26.10 -22.13 16.96
C VAL A 100 24.99 -21.96 15.96
N GLN A 101 25.14 -22.59 14.80
CA GLN A 101 24.01 -22.75 13.91
C GLN A 101 22.97 -23.51 14.72
N PRO A 102 21.79 -22.93 14.96
CA PRO A 102 20.73 -23.67 15.64
C PRO A 102 20.53 -24.97 14.87
N PRO A 103 20.38 -26.11 15.57
CA PRO A 103 20.21 -27.38 14.89
C PRO A 103 19.09 -27.25 13.86
N PRO A 104 19.24 -27.82 12.65
CA PRO A 104 18.18 -27.78 11.65
C PRO A 104 16.94 -28.38 12.30
N LYS A 105 15.89 -27.56 12.46
CA LYS A 105 14.61 -28.01 13.01
C LYS A 105 14.18 -29.24 12.23
N SER A 106 13.75 -30.28 12.94
CA SER A 106 13.30 -31.49 12.26
C SER A 106 12.13 -31.17 11.33
N ALA A 107 11.92 -31.99 10.30
CA ALA A 107 10.79 -31.80 9.39
C ALA A 107 9.45 -31.75 10.16
N GLU A 108 9.34 -32.51 11.24
CA GLU A 108 8.19 -32.54 12.14
C GLU A 108 8.02 -31.22 12.92
N GLU A 109 9.11 -30.64 13.44
CA GLU A 109 9.07 -29.35 14.14
C GLU A 109 8.70 -28.20 13.22
N VAL A 110 9.16 -28.22 11.96
CA VAL A 110 8.80 -27.23 10.95
C VAL A 110 7.32 -27.35 10.58
N ALA A 111 6.81 -28.58 10.41
CA ALA A 111 5.39 -28.83 10.15
C ALA A 111 4.51 -28.38 11.33
N ALA A 112 4.91 -28.71 12.56
CA ALA A 112 4.21 -28.28 13.77
C ALA A 112 4.22 -26.76 13.94
N GLN A 113 5.33 -26.09 13.61
CA GLN A 113 5.39 -24.63 13.61
C GLN A 113 4.46 -24.03 12.56
N ALA A 114 4.49 -24.54 11.33
CA ALA A 114 3.60 -24.08 10.26
C ALA A 114 2.13 -24.26 10.62
N GLN A 115 1.78 -25.35 11.30
CA GLN A 115 0.43 -25.62 11.77
C GLN A 115 0.00 -24.65 12.89
N ARG A 116 0.89 -24.34 13.84
CA ARG A 116 0.63 -23.31 14.87
C ARG A 116 0.46 -21.93 14.26
N ASP A 117 1.31 -21.57 13.30
CA ASP A 117 1.24 -20.27 12.61
C ASP A 117 -0.04 -20.15 11.78
N ALA A 118 -0.45 -21.25 11.11
CA ALA A 118 -1.71 -21.31 10.37
C ALA A 118 -2.93 -21.16 11.30
N GLU A 119 -2.92 -21.84 12.45
CA GLU A 119 -3.99 -21.74 13.44
C GLU A 119 -4.06 -20.34 14.07
N ALA A 120 -2.90 -19.74 14.39
CA ALA A 120 -2.84 -18.37 14.89
C ALA A 120 -3.38 -17.36 13.86
N ARG A 121 -3.07 -17.57 12.58
CA ARG A 121 -3.55 -16.73 11.48
C ARG A 121 -5.06 -16.89 11.26
N ALA A 122 -5.57 -18.12 11.32
CA ALA A 122 -7.00 -18.40 11.24
C ALA A 122 -7.78 -17.77 12.42
N ARG A 123 -7.24 -17.84 13.65
CA ARG A 123 -7.82 -17.15 14.81
C ARG A 123 -7.85 -15.63 14.59
N LEU A 124 -6.75 -15.05 14.12
CA LEU A 124 -6.67 -13.61 13.84
C LEU A 124 -7.65 -13.19 12.75
N ASP A 125 -7.75 -13.95 11.65
CA ASP A 125 -8.68 -13.68 10.56
C ASP A 125 -10.15 -13.76 11.02
N ALA A 126 -10.48 -14.70 11.91
CA ALA A 126 -11.82 -14.77 12.52
C ALA A 126 -12.13 -13.51 13.36
N PHE A 127 -11.17 -13.01 14.14
CA PHE A 127 -11.31 -11.76 14.89
C PHE A 127 -11.42 -10.52 13.98
N VAL A 128 -10.64 -10.48 12.89
CA VAL A 128 -10.66 -9.37 11.92
C VAL A 128 -11.93 -9.42 11.05
N GLY A 129 -12.48 -10.59 10.77
CA GLY A 129 -13.77 -10.74 10.07
C GLY A 129 -14.96 -10.22 10.89
N GLN A 130 -14.84 -10.25 12.22
CA GLN A 130 -15.76 -9.60 13.15
C GLN A 130 -15.43 -8.12 13.40
N ALA A 131 -14.38 -7.58 12.77
CA ALA A 131 -14.05 -6.17 12.89
C ALA A 131 -15.21 -5.34 12.34
N GLN A 132 -15.76 -4.56 13.25
CA GLN A 132 -16.93 -3.70 13.07
C GLN A 132 -16.73 -2.83 11.83
N ARG A 133 -17.54 -3.07 10.78
CA ARG A 133 -17.39 -2.34 9.52
C ARG A 133 -18.14 -1.03 9.66
N PHE A 134 -17.56 0.03 9.12
CA PHE A 134 -18.20 1.34 9.06
C PHE A 134 -18.71 1.63 7.66
N VAL A 135 -19.93 2.13 7.59
CA VAL A 135 -20.48 2.79 6.40
C VAL A 135 -20.25 4.28 6.57
N VAL A 136 -19.48 4.87 5.65
CA VAL A 136 -19.15 6.30 5.64
C VAL A 136 -19.80 6.95 4.43
N GLU A 137 -20.64 7.94 4.69
CA GLU A 137 -21.36 8.75 3.73
C GLU A 137 -20.78 10.16 3.73
N ARG A 138 -20.56 10.73 2.54
CA ARG A 138 -20.03 12.09 2.36
C ARG A 138 -21.01 12.89 1.53
N ASP A 139 -21.38 14.07 2.01
CA ASP A 139 -22.24 15.05 1.34
C ASP A 139 -21.50 16.40 1.30
N GLY A 140 -20.80 16.64 0.19
CA GLY A 140 -19.84 17.74 0.08
C GLY A 140 -18.76 17.64 1.16
N ASP A 141 -18.67 18.66 2.01
CA ASP A 141 -17.71 18.73 3.12
C ASP A 141 -18.21 18.05 4.41
N LEU A 142 -19.46 17.58 4.42
CA LEU A 142 -20.06 16.92 5.58
C LEU A 142 -19.84 15.41 5.48
N VAL A 143 -19.43 14.82 6.60
CA VAL A 143 -19.16 13.39 6.71
C VAL A 143 -20.04 12.80 7.80
N ARG A 144 -20.62 11.64 7.52
CA ARG A 144 -21.30 10.80 8.50
C ARG A 144 -20.75 9.39 8.40
N GLY A 145 -20.51 8.77 9.54
CA GLY A 145 -20.12 7.39 9.63
C GLY A 145 -20.90 6.69 10.71
N ARG A 146 -21.29 5.45 10.42
CA ARG A 146 -21.95 4.57 11.39
C ARG A 146 -21.38 3.18 11.22
N ARG A 147 -21.43 2.40 12.29
CA ARG A 147 -21.23 0.96 12.14
C ARG A 147 -22.32 0.34 11.27
N ASP A 148 -21.99 -0.79 10.67
CA ASP A 148 -22.87 -1.60 9.83
C ASP A 148 -24.04 -2.21 10.60
N ASP A 149 -23.86 -2.52 11.89
CA ASP A 149 -24.89 -2.98 12.82
C ASP A 149 -25.96 -1.91 13.15
N LEU A 150 -25.67 -0.63 12.90
CA LEU A 150 -26.61 0.47 13.09
C LEU A 150 -27.38 0.77 11.82
N SER A 151 -28.71 0.73 11.90
CA SER A 151 -29.55 1.18 10.78
C SER A 151 -29.41 2.70 10.56
N PRO A 152 -29.61 3.21 9.32
CA PRO A 152 -29.57 4.65 9.05
C PRO A 152 -30.53 5.46 9.92
N ALA A 153 -31.70 4.90 10.26
CA ALA A 153 -32.68 5.52 11.14
C ALA A 153 -32.16 5.64 12.59
N GLN A 154 -31.54 4.58 13.11
CA GLN A 154 -30.92 4.59 14.45
C GLN A 154 -29.75 5.57 14.53
N ALA A 155 -28.90 5.61 13.50
CA ALA A 155 -27.81 6.58 13.43
C ALA A 155 -28.34 8.02 13.40
N SER A 156 -29.36 8.28 12.58
CA SER A 156 -30.02 9.60 12.52
C SER A 156 -30.63 10.00 13.86
N GLN A 157 -31.28 9.07 14.56
CA GLN A 157 -31.83 9.31 15.89
C GLN A 157 -30.74 9.60 16.93
N LEU A 158 -29.60 8.89 16.85
CA LEU A 158 -28.44 9.12 17.71
C LEU A 158 -27.85 10.53 17.50
N PHE A 159 -27.73 10.97 16.25
CA PHE A 159 -27.26 12.31 15.90
C PHE A 159 -28.27 13.40 16.31
N ALA A 160 -29.57 13.15 16.15
CA ALA A 160 -30.60 14.10 16.56
C ALA A 160 -30.66 14.30 18.08
N ARG A 161 -30.34 13.24 18.85
CA ARG A 161 -30.29 13.25 20.32
C ARG A 161 -28.89 13.56 20.88
N ALA A 162 -27.99 14.06 20.03
CA ALA A 162 -26.63 14.35 20.45
C ALA A 162 -26.63 15.34 21.63
N ALA A 163 -26.18 14.86 22.78
CA ALA A 163 -25.89 15.72 23.92
C ALA A 163 -24.70 16.64 23.59
N ALA A 164 -24.53 17.70 24.38
CA ALA A 164 -23.32 18.51 24.30
C ALA A 164 -22.08 17.61 24.49
N PRO A 165 -21.03 17.78 23.67
CA PRO A 165 -19.84 16.96 23.77
C PRO A 165 -19.21 17.11 25.16
N GLU A 166 -18.95 16.00 25.82
CA GLU A 166 -18.46 15.98 27.20
C GLU A 166 -16.95 16.24 27.27
N GLN A 167 -16.24 15.92 26.20
CA GLN A 167 -14.81 16.15 26.06
C GLN A 167 -14.49 16.60 24.64
N LYS A 168 -13.44 17.41 24.51
CA LYS A 168 -12.93 17.94 23.26
C LYS A 168 -11.47 17.55 23.07
N LEU A 169 -11.14 17.08 21.88
CA LEU A 169 -9.77 16.93 21.39
C LEU A 169 -9.52 17.95 20.30
N ASP A 170 -8.38 18.60 20.34
CA ASP A 170 -7.94 19.53 19.30
C ASP A 170 -6.66 19.00 18.65
N LEU A 171 -6.68 18.90 17.33
CA LEU A 171 -5.62 18.32 16.50
C LEU A 171 -4.98 19.35 15.57
N HIS A 172 -5.32 20.64 15.70
CA HIS A 172 -4.77 21.66 14.82
C HIS A 172 -3.24 21.66 14.83
N GLY A 173 -2.63 21.81 13.65
CA GLY A 173 -1.18 21.92 13.51
C GLY A 173 -0.40 20.63 13.79
N LEU A 174 -1.06 19.53 14.15
CA LEU A 174 -0.39 18.24 14.33
C LEU A 174 -0.07 17.59 12.99
N ARG A 175 0.95 16.72 13.00
CA ARG A 175 1.22 15.80 11.89
C ARG A 175 0.20 14.67 11.90
N ALA A 176 -0.03 14.08 10.72
CA ALA A 176 -0.98 12.98 10.53
C ALA A 176 -0.78 11.84 11.53
N GLU A 177 0.44 11.35 11.70
CA GLU A 177 0.74 10.24 12.60
C GLU A 177 0.46 10.57 14.07
N ASP A 178 0.84 11.78 14.51
CA ASP A 178 0.60 12.25 15.88
C ASP A 178 -0.91 12.38 16.15
N ALA A 179 -1.64 12.94 15.18
CA ALA A 179 -3.08 13.10 15.25
C ALA A 179 -3.79 11.74 15.37
N ALA A 180 -3.41 10.76 14.55
CA ALA A 180 -3.98 9.40 14.64
C ALA A 180 -3.75 8.78 16.03
N ARG A 181 -2.53 8.88 16.59
CA ARG A 181 -2.22 8.35 17.93
C ARG A 181 -3.01 9.05 19.02
N GLN A 182 -3.17 10.37 18.94
CA GLN A 182 -3.96 11.13 19.89
C GLN A 182 -5.45 10.78 19.82
N VAL A 183 -6.02 10.62 18.62
CA VAL A 183 -7.41 10.19 18.43
C VAL A 183 -7.67 8.84 19.08
N VAL A 184 -6.79 7.85 18.86
CA VAL A 184 -6.92 6.52 19.47
C VAL A 184 -6.85 6.61 21.00
N THR A 185 -5.87 7.34 21.53
CA THR A 185 -5.68 7.47 22.98
C THR A 185 -6.87 8.18 23.62
N PHE A 186 -7.32 9.27 23.02
CA PHE A 186 -8.44 10.07 23.49
C PHE A 186 -9.76 9.31 23.48
N THR A 187 -10.14 8.70 22.35
CA THR A 187 -11.42 7.97 22.23
C THR A 187 -11.50 6.79 23.20
N ARG A 188 -10.42 6.03 23.34
CA ARG A 188 -10.33 4.94 24.33
C ARG A 188 -10.39 5.46 25.76
N SER A 189 -9.72 6.57 26.06
CA SER A 189 -9.75 7.15 27.41
C SER A 189 -11.12 7.70 27.76
N ALA A 190 -11.78 8.37 26.81
CA ALA A 190 -13.14 8.88 26.97
C ALA A 190 -14.15 7.74 27.19
N GLN A 191 -14.04 6.65 26.40
CA GLN A 191 -14.87 5.47 26.59
C GLN A 191 -14.66 4.85 27.99
N ARG A 192 -13.41 4.69 28.43
CA ARG A 192 -13.09 4.20 29.78
C ARG A 192 -13.64 5.11 30.89
N ALA A 193 -13.73 6.41 30.64
CA ALA A 193 -14.32 7.38 31.54
C ALA A 193 -15.87 7.43 31.47
N GLY A 194 -16.51 6.52 30.72
CA GLY A 194 -17.97 6.44 30.59
C GLY A 194 -18.58 7.56 29.75
N LYS A 195 -17.78 8.24 28.93
CA LYS A 195 -18.26 9.32 28.05
C LYS A 195 -18.99 8.74 26.86
N ARG A 196 -20.11 9.37 26.48
CA ARG A 196 -20.96 8.92 25.38
C ARG A 196 -20.72 9.72 24.11
N VAL A 197 -20.52 11.03 24.26
CA VAL A 197 -20.34 11.95 23.12
C VAL A 197 -19.09 12.79 23.34
N VAL A 198 -18.19 12.76 22.37
CA VAL A 198 -16.99 13.60 22.35
C VAL A 198 -16.88 14.34 21.02
N ILE A 199 -16.10 15.42 21.00
CA ILE A 199 -15.83 16.17 19.78
C ILE A 199 -14.33 16.17 19.47
N ILE A 200 -14.00 15.97 18.20
CA ILE A 200 -12.63 16.01 17.68
C ILE A 200 -12.55 17.14 16.67
N VAL A 201 -11.70 18.13 16.94
CA VAL A 201 -11.47 19.27 16.06
C VAL A 201 -10.17 19.05 15.30
N HIS A 202 -10.26 18.89 13.98
CA HIS A 202 -9.10 18.73 13.10
C HIS A 202 -8.79 19.99 12.29
N GLY A 203 -9.73 20.95 12.25
CA GLY A 203 -9.62 22.18 11.48
C GLY A 203 -9.94 21.99 9.99
N ARG A 204 -10.04 23.10 9.25
CA ARG A 204 -10.47 23.11 7.84
C ARG A 204 -9.36 22.82 6.81
N GLY A 205 -8.15 22.47 7.25
CA GLY A 205 -7.05 22.16 6.32
C GLY A 205 -6.46 23.36 5.55
N GLN A 206 -6.66 24.60 6.02
CA GLN A 206 -6.15 25.80 5.32
C GLN A 206 -4.61 25.90 5.24
N HIS A 207 -3.87 25.07 5.98
CA HIS A 207 -2.41 25.10 6.08
C HIS A 207 -1.70 23.95 5.36
N SER A 208 -2.42 23.04 4.69
CA SER A 208 -1.80 21.96 3.92
C SER A 208 -1.59 22.38 2.46
N ALA A 209 -0.39 22.14 1.93
CA ALA A 209 -0.07 22.35 0.52
C ALA A 209 -1.04 21.52 -0.36
N GLY A 210 -1.98 22.20 -1.01
CA GLY A 210 -3.02 21.58 -1.85
C GLY A 210 -4.46 21.72 -1.32
N GLY A 211 -4.71 22.35 -0.17
CA GLY A 211 -6.06 22.65 0.32
C GLY A 211 -6.90 21.43 0.76
N VAL A 212 -6.32 20.23 0.71
CA VAL A 212 -6.95 18.99 1.19
C VAL A 212 -6.69 18.84 2.68
N GLY A 213 -7.73 18.77 3.50
CA GLY A 213 -7.62 18.54 4.94
C GLY A 213 -7.08 17.14 5.26
N VAL A 214 -5.75 16.97 5.20
CA VAL A 214 -5.06 15.69 5.50
C VAL A 214 -5.51 15.13 6.84
N LEU A 215 -5.68 15.99 7.85
CA LEU A 215 -6.14 15.58 9.17
C LEU A 215 -7.58 15.08 9.18
N ALA A 216 -8.47 15.60 8.33
CA ALA A 216 -9.85 15.13 8.26
C ALA A 216 -9.91 13.66 7.81
N GLU A 217 -9.15 13.31 6.76
CA GLU A 217 -9.05 11.94 6.27
C GLU A 217 -8.39 11.00 7.29
N VAL A 218 -7.31 11.45 7.93
CA VAL A 218 -6.63 10.66 8.97
C VAL A 218 -7.55 10.37 10.15
N VAL A 219 -8.30 11.37 10.62
CA VAL A 219 -9.27 11.19 11.72
C VAL A 219 -10.36 10.21 11.29
N LEU A 220 -10.89 10.38 10.08
CA LEU A 220 -11.93 9.52 9.53
C LEU A 220 -11.48 8.06 9.40
N GLU A 221 -10.29 7.83 8.86
CA GLU A 221 -9.69 6.50 8.77
C GLU A 221 -9.45 5.90 10.16
N THR A 222 -8.94 6.70 11.09
CA THR A 222 -8.67 6.24 12.47
C THR A 222 -9.95 5.82 13.20
N LEU A 223 -11.05 6.54 12.99
CA LEU A 223 -12.36 6.25 13.60
C LEU A 223 -13.10 5.10 12.94
N SER A 224 -12.91 4.86 11.63
CA SER A 224 -13.66 3.86 10.86
C SER A 224 -12.95 2.53 10.67
N ARG A 225 -11.61 2.56 10.55
CA ARG A 225 -10.78 1.39 10.25
C ARG A 225 -9.59 1.24 11.21
N GLY A 226 -9.18 2.31 11.87
CA GLY A 226 -8.03 2.33 12.76
C GLY A 226 -8.32 1.87 14.19
N GLY A 227 -7.36 2.12 15.08
CA GLY A 227 -7.39 1.63 16.47
C GLY A 227 -8.52 2.18 17.36
N ALA A 228 -9.24 3.21 16.90
CA ALA A 228 -10.40 3.79 17.58
C ALA A 228 -11.73 3.13 17.15
N ALA A 229 -11.80 2.47 16.00
CA ALA A 229 -13.02 1.85 15.49
C ALA A 229 -13.75 0.91 16.48
N PRO A 230 -13.06 0.12 17.33
CA PRO A 230 -13.74 -0.76 18.30
C PRO A 230 -14.57 -0.02 19.35
N VAL A 231 -14.20 1.22 19.69
CA VAL A 231 -14.86 2.01 20.75
C VAL A 231 -15.84 3.05 20.21
N VAL A 232 -15.97 3.15 18.90
CA VAL A 232 -16.82 4.12 18.21
C VAL A 232 -18.06 3.40 17.69
N ARG A 233 -19.23 4.03 17.87
CA ARG A 233 -20.53 3.56 17.37
C ARG A 233 -20.95 4.29 16.09
N ALA A 234 -20.76 5.61 16.09
CA ALA A 234 -21.05 6.49 14.96
C ALA A 234 -20.27 7.79 15.10
N PHE A 235 -20.12 8.54 14.02
CA PHE A 235 -19.57 9.88 14.01
C PHE A 235 -20.23 10.73 12.92
N ALA A 236 -20.26 12.04 13.09
CA ALA A 236 -20.80 12.97 12.11
C ALA A 236 -20.10 14.33 12.21
N SER A 237 -20.05 15.07 11.11
CA SER A 237 -19.61 16.47 11.13
C SER A 237 -20.39 17.26 12.16
N ALA A 238 -19.67 18.05 12.94
CA ALA A 238 -20.25 18.84 14.00
C ALA A 238 -21.18 19.93 13.42
N PRO A 239 -22.17 20.41 14.19
CA PRO A 239 -22.95 21.58 13.81
C PRO A 239 -22.05 22.81 13.59
N GLN A 240 -22.53 23.80 12.82
CA GLN A 240 -21.74 25.00 12.48
C GLN A 240 -21.25 25.76 13.72
N ARG A 241 -22.05 25.82 14.78
CA ARG A 241 -21.70 26.40 16.10
C ARG A 241 -20.53 25.70 16.82
N GLN A 242 -20.18 24.49 16.41
CA GLN A 242 -19.15 23.64 17.04
C GLN A 242 -17.99 23.31 16.09
N GLY A 243 -17.88 24.00 14.94
CA GLY A 243 -16.76 23.87 14.00
C GLY A 243 -17.12 23.30 12.64
N GLY A 244 -18.37 22.90 12.41
CA GLY A 244 -18.84 22.48 11.08
C GLY A 244 -18.02 21.31 10.50
N ALA A 245 -17.65 21.42 9.23
CA ALA A 245 -16.78 20.47 8.54
C ALA A 245 -15.36 20.34 9.13
N GLY A 246 -14.93 21.26 10.01
CA GLY A 246 -13.62 21.20 10.69
C GLY A 246 -13.62 20.40 11.99
N ALA A 247 -14.76 19.82 12.38
CA ALA A 247 -14.91 19.06 13.60
C ALA A 247 -15.87 17.87 13.42
N LEU A 248 -15.64 16.81 14.17
CA LEU A 248 -16.44 15.59 14.18
C LEU A 248 -16.97 15.32 15.58
N LEU A 249 -18.28 15.15 15.69
CA LEU A 249 -18.91 14.53 16.85
C LEU A 249 -18.75 13.03 16.74
N VAL A 250 -18.30 12.39 17.82
CA VAL A 250 -18.05 10.95 17.89
C VAL A 250 -18.86 10.38 19.04
N PHE A 251 -19.64 9.35 18.73
CA PHE A 251 -20.48 8.61 19.66
C PHE A 251 -19.76 7.32 20.01
N LEU A 252 -19.48 7.14 21.30
CA LEU A 252 -18.73 6.01 21.80
C LEU A 252 -19.66 4.84 22.15
N SER A 253 -19.16 3.61 22.04
CA SER A 253 -19.86 2.45 22.54
C SER A 253 -19.80 2.42 24.07
N GLU A 254 -20.88 1.96 24.69
CA GLU A 254 -20.88 1.64 26.12
C GLU A 254 -19.98 0.42 26.35
N ARG A 255 -19.33 0.36 27.52
CA ARG A 255 -18.45 -0.76 27.90
C ARG A 255 -19.26 -1.96 28.37
#